data_AF-A0A7V5PER9-F1
#
_entry.id   AF-A0A7V5PER9-F1
#
_cell.length_a   1.000
_cell.length_b   1.000
_cell.length_c   1.000
_cell.angle_alpha   90.00
_cell.angle_beta   90.00
_cell.angle_gamma   90.00
#
_symmetry.space_group_name_H-M   'P 1'
#
loop_
_entity.id
_entity.type
_entity.pdbx_description
1 polymer ?
#
loop_
_entity_poly.entity_id
_entity_poly.type
_entity_poly.pdbx_seq_one_letter_code
_entity_poly.pdbx_strand_id
1 'polypeptide(L)'
;MRINRIKIVLVLATVMITGIVYSVAVRDIQASEKRDTESPENRGKPNVIIILADDLGCGDISLYDGWIKTPRIDQMAREGVMFTDFHSNSSVCSPTRIALLTGRYQQRVGIVDVIKGYEKKGLDPSEVTISGLLKNAGYKTAIFGK
;
A
#
# COMPACT_ATOMS: atom_id res chain seq x y z
N MET A 1 -70.79 1.29 -3.14
CA MET A 1 -69.44 1.80 -3.44
C MET A 1 -68.53 0.61 -3.81
N ARG A 2 -68.30 0.32 -5.10
CA ARG A 2 -67.48 -0.83 -5.54
C ARG A 2 -66.00 -0.45 -5.45
N ILE A 3 -65.32 -0.98 -4.44
CA ILE A 3 -63.87 -0.78 -4.28
C ILE A 3 -63.16 -1.50 -5.44
N ASN A 4 -62.38 -0.75 -6.21
CA ASN A 4 -61.78 -1.24 -7.45
C ASN A 4 -60.57 -2.14 -7.11
N ARG A 5 -60.73 -3.47 -7.21
CA ARG A 5 -59.71 -4.47 -6.83
C ARG A 5 -58.35 -4.23 -7.49
N ILE A 6 -58.34 -3.66 -8.70
CA ILE A 6 -57.12 -3.26 -9.42
C ILE A 6 -56.35 -2.17 -8.68
N LYS A 7 -57.05 -1.16 -8.12
CA LYS A 7 -56.41 -0.09 -7.33
C LYS A 7 -55.79 -0.63 -6.04
N ILE A 8 -56.42 -1.61 -5.39
CA ILE A 8 -55.87 -2.26 -4.19
C ILE A 8 -54.59 -3.02 -4.53
N VAL A 9 -54.59 -3.82 -5.60
CA VAL A 9 -53.42 -4.60 -6.02
C VAL A 9 -52.25 -3.69 -6.39
N LEU A 10 -52.52 -2.57 -7.10
CA LEU A 10 -51.49 -1.61 -7.45
C LEU A 10 -50.86 -0.93 -6.23
N VAL A 11 -51.68 -0.52 -5.25
CA VAL A 11 -51.20 0.08 -3.99
C VAL A 11 -50.36 -0.93 -3.19
N LEU A 12 -50.81 -2.18 -3.07
CA LEU A 12 -50.06 -3.22 -2.37
C LEU A 12 -48.72 -3.52 -3.06
N ALA A 13 -48.68 -3.60 -4.39
CA ALA A 13 -47.46 -3.82 -5.14
C ALA A 13 -46.47 -2.65 -4.97
N THR A 14 -46.96 -1.41 -4.99
CA THR A 14 -46.13 -0.22 -4.80
C THR A 14 -45.50 -0.21 -3.40
N VAL A 15 -46.30 -0.47 -2.36
CA VAL A 15 -45.83 -0.54 -0.96
C VAL A 15 -44.76 -1.61 -0.79
N MET A 16 -44.97 -2.81 -1.35
CA MET A 16 -44.00 -3.91 -1.29
C MET A 16 -42.67 -3.56 -1.98
N ILE A 17 -42.72 -2.95 -3.15
CA ILE A 17 -41.51 -2.55 -3.88
C ILE A 17 -40.72 -1.50 -3.10
N THR A 18 -41.38 -0.44 -2.60
CA THR A 18 -40.71 0.56 -1.76
C THR A 18 -40.12 -0.04 -0.49
N GLY A 19 -40.81 -1.00 0.15
CA GLY A 19 -40.31 -1.69 1.34
C GLY A 19 -39.06 -2.51 1.07
N ILE A 20 -39.01 -3.22 -0.07
CA ILE A 20 -37.84 -4.00 -0.48
C ILE A 20 -36.65 -3.06 -0.76
N VAL A 21 -36.86 -2.01 -1.55
CA VAL A 21 -35.80 -1.03 -1.88
C VAL A 21 -35.24 -0.37 -0.62
N TYR A 22 -36.12 0.02 0.32
CA TYR A 22 -35.70 0.58 1.60
C TYR A 22 -34.88 -0.44 2.42
N SER A 23 -35.30 -1.71 2.46
CA SER A 23 -34.59 -2.76 3.21
C SER A 23 -33.18 -3.04 2.65
N VAL A 24 -33.01 -2.97 1.32
CA VAL A 24 -31.72 -3.17 0.67
C VAL A 24 -30.81 -1.98 0.96
N ALA A 25 -31.30 -0.75 0.80
CA ALA A 25 -30.54 0.46 1.09
C ALA A 25 -30.07 0.52 2.56
N VAL A 26 -30.94 0.14 3.52
CA VAL A 26 -30.59 0.10 4.94
C VAL A 26 -29.50 -0.95 5.21
N ARG A 27 -29.54 -2.11 4.54
CA ARG A 27 -28.49 -3.14 4.68
C ARG A 27 -27.14 -2.66 4.16
N ASP A 28 -27.12 -1.96 3.03
CA ASP A 28 -25.88 -1.44 2.45
C ASP A 28 -25.24 -0.35 3.32
N ILE A 29 -26.06 0.53 3.90
CA ILE A 29 -25.61 1.56 4.86
C ILE A 29 -25.01 0.89 6.11
N GLN A 30 -25.71 -0.08 6.69
CA GLN A 30 -25.21 -0.82 7.86
C GLN A 30 -23.94 -1.62 7.57
N ALA A 31 -23.80 -2.19 6.36
CA ALA A 31 -22.59 -2.89 5.94
C ALA A 31 -21.40 -1.96 5.65
N SER A 32 -21.66 -0.70 5.33
CA SER A 32 -20.62 0.34 5.23
C SER A 32 -20.12 0.73 6.62
N GLU A 33 -21.01 1.08 7.55
CA GLU A 33 -20.64 1.49 8.91
C GLU A 33 -19.90 0.38 9.68
N LYS A 34 -20.27 -0.89 9.48
CA LYS A 34 -19.61 -2.02 10.14
C LYS A 34 -18.18 -2.30 9.65
N ARG A 35 -17.83 -1.87 8.43
CA ARG A 35 -16.45 -2.00 7.90
C ARG A 35 -15.51 -0.94 8.46
N ASP A 36 -16.04 0.21 8.86
CA ASP A 36 -15.23 1.32 9.35
C ASP A 36 -15.03 1.30 10.88
N THR A 37 -15.83 0.50 11.61
CA THR A 37 -15.81 0.42 13.08
C THR A 37 -15.06 -0.78 13.68
N GLU A 38 -14.52 -1.70 12.87
CA GLU A 38 -13.51 -2.64 13.38
C GLU A 38 -12.19 -1.87 13.61
N SER A 39 -12.09 -1.22 14.78
CA SER A 39 -10.81 -0.78 15.32
C SER A 39 -9.85 -1.97 15.35
N PRO A 40 -8.55 -1.80 15.02
CA PRO A 40 -7.58 -2.89 15.01
C PRO A 40 -7.18 -3.25 16.46
N GLU A 41 -8.14 -3.58 17.30
CA GLU A 41 -7.88 -4.10 18.62
C GLU A 41 -7.36 -5.54 18.46
N ASN A 42 -6.07 -5.69 18.77
CA ASN A 42 -5.35 -6.94 18.91
C ASN A 42 -4.98 -7.71 17.64
N ARG A 43 -4.71 -7.01 16.53
CA ARG A 43 -3.76 -7.55 15.55
C ARG A 43 -2.38 -7.15 16.02
N GLY A 44 -1.56 -8.11 16.44
CA GLY A 44 -0.17 -7.84 16.85
C GLY A 44 0.59 -7.01 15.81
N LYS A 45 1.75 -6.46 16.20
CA LYS A 45 2.59 -5.62 15.33
C LYS A 45 2.77 -6.27 13.94
N PRO A 46 2.47 -5.56 12.83
CA PRO A 46 2.53 -6.15 11.48
C PRO A 46 3.97 -6.42 11.07
N ASN A 47 4.20 -7.48 10.29
CA ASN A 47 5.51 -7.72 9.68
C ASN A 47 5.75 -6.72 8.53
N VAL A 48 6.92 -6.08 8.51
CA VAL A 48 7.31 -5.13 7.47
C VAL A 48 8.35 -5.78 6.57
N ILE A 49 8.03 -5.94 5.28
CA ILE A 49 8.94 -6.51 4.27
C ILE A 49 9.16 -5.44 3.20
N ILE A 50 10.42 -5.07 2.97
CA ILE A 50 10.82 -4.13 1.93
C ILE A 50 11.55 -4.92 0.85
N ILE A 51 11.01 -4.92 -0.37
CA ILE A 51 11.66 -5.50 -1.55
C ILE A 51 12.20 -4.34 -2.38
N LEU A 52 13.52 -4.21 -2.45
CA LEU A 52 14.19 -3.20 -3.26
C LEU A 52 14.89 -3.88 -4.44
N ALA A 53 14.38 -3.67 -5.65
CA ALA A 53 15.03 -4.12 -6.87
C ALA A 53 16.21 -3.19 -7.24
N ASP A 54 17.29 -3.75 -7.79
CA ASP A 54 18.43 -3.01 -8.31
C ASP A 54 18.27 -2.85 -9.83
N ASP A 55 18.49 -1.64 -10.35
CA ASP A 55 18.44 -1.29 -11.77
C ASP A 55 17.16 -1.73 -12.52
N LEU A 56 16.01 -1.69 -11.83
CA LEU A 56 14.70 -1.97 -12.43
C LEU A 56 14.07 -0.69 -12.98
N GLY A 57 13.89 -0.62 -14.30
CA GLY A 57 13.19 0.47 -14.96
C GLY A 57 11.66 0.31 -14.88
N CYS A 58 10.92 1.43 -14.86
CA CYS A 58 9.46 1.38 -14.93
C CYS A 58 8.99 0.69 -16.23
N GLY A 59 9.64 0.96 -17.36
CA GLY A 59 9.32 0.36 -18.66
C GLY A 59 9.65 -1.13 -18.80
N ASP A 60 10.24 -1.76 -17.77
CA ASP A 60 10.50 -3.20 -17.81
C ASP A 60 9.27 -4.01 -17.42
N ILE A 61 8.52 -3.57 -16.42
CA ILE A 61 7.47 -4.38 -15.77
C ILE A 61 6.10 -4.21 -16.43
N SER A 62 5.34 -5.31 -16.55
CA SER A 62 4.03 -5.32 -17.21
C SER A 62 2.99 -4.40 -16.56
N LEU A 63 3.20 -4.02 -15.30
CA LEU A 63 2.38 -3.05 -14.58
C LEU A 63 2.39 -1.65 -15.22
N TYR A 64 3.52 -1.24 -15.79
CA TYR A 64 3.71 0.08 -16.42
C TYR A 64 3.92 -0.07 -17.93
N ASP A 65 3.11 -0.93 -18.56
CA ASP A 65 3.16 -1.24 -20.01
C ASP A 65 4.51 -1.81 -20.50
N GLY A 66 5.30 -2.37 -19.58
CA GLY A 66 6.55 -3.02 -19.89
C GLY A 66 6.40 -4.38 -20.57
N TRP A 67 7.47 -4.77 -21.25
CA TRP A 67 7.57 -6.01 -22.02
C TRP A 67 7.77 -7.29 -21.18
N ILE A 68 8.27 -7.20 -19.94
CA ILE A 68 8.50 -8.36 -19.08
C ILE A 68 7.24 -8.70 -18.30
N LYS A 69 6.83 -9.97 -18.35
CA LYS A 69 5.69 -10.47 -17.58
C LYS A 69 6.08 -10.66 -16.12
N THR A 70 5.44 -9.91 -15.23
CA THR A 70 5.71 -9.92 -13.78
C THR A 70 4.47 -10.33 -12.97
N PRO A 71 3.90 -11.54 -13.17
CA PRO A 71 2.56 -11.89 -12.66
C PRO A 71 2.41 -11.78 -11.14
N ARG A 72 3.50 -11.97 -10.37
CA ARG A 72 3.50 -11.81 -8.91
C ARG A 72 3.51 -10.34 -8.47
N ILE A 73 4.23 -9.47 -9.18
CA ILE A 73 4.21 -8.02 -8.93
C ILE A 73 2.85 -7.45 -9.34
N ASP A 74 2.34 -7.88 -10.49
CA ASP A 74 1.02 -7.47 -10.98
C ASP A 74 -0.08 -7.88 -9.98
N GLN A 75 0.05 -9.06 -9.37
CA GLN A 75 -0.86 -9.52 -8.32
C GLN A 75 -0.78 -8.62 -7.07
N MET A 76 0.43 -8.33 -6.58
CA MET A 76 0.61 -7.44 -5.42
C MET A 76 0.02 -6.05 -5.67
N ALA A 77 0.15 -5.50 -6.88
CA ALA A 77 -0.42 -4.21 -7.23
C ALA A 77 -1.96 -4.23 -7.27
N ARG A 78 -2.57 -5.31 -7.76
CA ARG A 78 -4.04 -5.48 -7.76
C ARG A 78 -4.63 -5.65 -6.36
N GLU A 79 -3.88 -6.28 -5.46
CA GLU A 79 -4.30 -6.55 -4.07
C GLU A 79 -3.96 -5.40 -3.12
N GLY A 80 -3.19 -4.40 -3.58
CA GLY A 80 -2.64 -3.34 -2.74
C GLY A 80 -2.75 -1.96 -3.37
N VAL A 81 -1.77 -1.13 -3.06
CA VAL A 81 -1.66 0.24 -3.58
C VAL A 81 -0.50 0.31 -4.56
N MET A 82 -0.74 1.00 -5.67
CA MET A 82 0.24 1.27 -6.71
C MET A 82 0.45 2.79 -6.83
N PHE A 83 1.70 3.20 -7.01
CA PHE A 83 2.06 4.59 -7.28
C PHE A 83 2.43 4.75 -8.75
N THR A 84 1.80 5.70 -9.45
CA THR A 84 2.20 6.10 -10.82
C THR A 84 3.29 7.17 -10.82
N ASP A 85 3.55 7.76 -9.65
CA ASP A 85 4.53 8.81 -9.43
C ASP A 85 5.28 8.50 -8.13
N PHE A 86 6.41 7.80 -8.27
CA PHE A 86 7.29 7.41 -7.17
C PHE A 86 8.75 7.60 -7.61
N HIS A 87 9.49 8.43 -6.88
CA HIS A 87 10.84 8.82 -7.24
C HIS A 87 11.88 8.27 -6.26
N SER A 88 12.99 7.75 -6.78
CA SER A 88 14.22 7.61 -6.00
C SER A 88 14.84 8.98 -5.75
N ASN A 89 15.57 9.15 -4.64
CA ASN A 89 16.26 10.42 -4.37
C ASN A 89 17.45 10.68 -5.32
N SER A 90 17.86 9.66 -6.08
CA SER A 90 19.06 9.63 -6.91
C SER A 90 18.93 8.56 -7.99
N SER A 91 19.69 8.72 -9.07
CA SER A 91 19.77 7.77 -10.18
C SER A 91 20.81 6.67 -9.98
N VAL A 92 21.49 6.62 -8.82
CA VAL A 92 22.55 5.64 -8.54
C VAL A 92 22.37 4.94 -7.19
N CYS A 93 22.97 3.75 -7.05
CA CYS A 93 22.61 2.79 -6.00
C CYS A 93 22.88 3.27 -4.55
N SER A 94 24.10 3.75 -4.23
CA SER A 94 24.45 4.08 -2.84
C SER A 94 23.59 5.21 -2.25
N PRO A 95 23.42 6.37 -2.92
CA PRO A 95 22.57 7.45 -2.42
C PRO A 95 21.10 7.05 -2.25
N THR A 96 20.55 6.21 -3.15
CA THR A 96 19.16 5.69 -3.06
C THR A 96 18.96 4.81 -1.84
N ARG A 97 19.89 3.88 -1.59
CA ARG A 97 19.83 2.98 -0.43
C ARG A 97 19.96 3.74 0.89
N ILE A 98 20.81 4.77 0.93
CA ILE A 98 21.00 5.59 2.12
C ILE A 98 19.76 6.43 2.43
N ALA A 99 19.14 7.03 1.42
CA ALA A 99 17.89 7.76 1.64
C ALA A 99 16.76 6.82 2.08
N LEU A 100 16.67 5.62 1.52
CA LEU A 100 15.69 4.62 2.00
C LEU A 100 15.93 4.26 3.47
N LEU A 101 17.19 4.05 3.88
CA LEU A 101 17.51 3.65 5.24
C LEU A 101 17.33 4.78 6.25
N THR A 102 17.70 6.02 5.90
CA THR A 102 17.78 7.15 6.84
C THR A 102 16.59 8.11 6.75
N GLY A 103 15.80 8.05 5.67
CA GLY A 103 14.77 9.05 5.36
C GLY A 103 15.32 10.44 5.04
N ARG A 104 16.63 10.56 4.72
CA ARG A 104 17.32 11.83 4.51
C ARG A 104 17.91 11.91 3.10
N TYR A 105 17.94 13.13 2.56
CA TYR A 105 18.66 13.43 1.33
C TYR A 105 20.16 13.12 1.46
N GLN A 106 20.75 12.59 0.39
CA GLN A 106 22.12 12.11 0.32
C GLN A 106 23.17 13.18 0.66
N GLN A 107 22.89 14.44 0.37
CA GLN A 107 23.74 15.58 0.71
C GLN A 107 23.83 15.80 2.22
N ARG A 108 22.78 15.45 2.99
CA ARG A 108 22.74 15.59 4.45
C ARG A 108 23.50 14.47 5.17
N VAL A 109 23.71 13.35 4.50
CA VAL A 109 24.45 12.18 5.01
C VAL A 109 25.88 12.14 4.43
N GLY A 110 26.19 12.95 3.42
CA GLY A 110 27.53 13.09 2.83
C GLY A 110 27.89 12.01 1.79
N ILE A 111 26.94 11.21 1.32
CA ILE A 111 27.16 10.13 0.35
C ILE A 111 26.39 10.45 -0.93
N VAL A 112 26.95 11.34 -1.73
CA VAL A 112 26.30 11.90 -2.94
C VAL A 112 26.55 11.11 -4.22
N ASP A 113 27.43 10.10 -4.19
CA ASP A 113 27.81 9.27 -5.33
C ASP A 113 27.98 7.81 -4.90
N VAL A 114 28.20 6.92 -5.87
CA VAL A 114 28.41 5.49 -5.69
C VAL A 114 29.63 5.24 -4.80
N ILE A 115 29.43 4.52 -3.70
CA ILE A 115 30.51 3.98 -2.89
C ILE A 115 31.10 2.79 -3.63
N LYS A 116 32.41 2.86 -3.91
CA LYS A 116 33.16 1.78 -4.54
C LYS A 116 33.67 0.81 -3.48
N GLY A 117 33.74 -0.47 -3.81
CA GLY A 117 34.05 -1.53 -2.83
C GLY A 117 35.41 -1.44 -2.13
N TYR A 118 36.34 -0.61 -2.63
CA TYR A 118 37.65 -0.36 -2.02
C TYR A 118 37.68 0.90 -1.13
N GLU A 119 36.61 1.69 -1.11
CA GLU A 119 36.54 2.89 -0.29
C GLU A 119 36.22 2.52 1.16
N LYS A 120 36.82 3.25 2.10
CA LYS A 120 36.48 3.14 3.53
C LYS A 120 35.26 3.98 3.92
N LYS A 121 34.60 4.58 2.93
CA LYS A 121 33.43 5.43 3.12
C LYS A 121 32.19 4.56 3.28
N GLY A 122 31.33 4.91 4.21
CA GLY A 122 30.09 4.20 4.50
C GLY A 122 29.11 5.12 5.24
N LEU A 123 27.91 4.61 5.50
CA LEU A 123 26.95 5.29 6.35
C LEU A 123 27.55 5.46 7.75
N ASP A 124 27.49 6.69 8.29
CA ASP A 124 27.95 6.95 9.65
C ASP A 124 27.15 6.08 10.64
N PRO A 125 27.81 5.29 11.52
CA PRO A 125 27.11 4.43 12.48
C PRO A 125 26.17 5.16 13.45
N SER A 126 26.32 6.48 13.60
CA SER A 126 25.45 7.33 14.41
C SER A 126 24.15 7.73 13.70
N GLU A 127 24.04 7.52 12.39
CA GLU A 127 22.83 7.83 11.64
C GLU A 127 21.68 6.91 12.07
N VAL A 128 20.51 7.51 12.26
CA VAL A 128 19.29 6.77 12.58
C VAL A 128 18.75 6.12 11.32
N THR A 129 18.53 4.81 11.38
CA THR A 129 17.98 4.03 10.26
C THR A 129 16.59 3.49 10.59
N ILE A 130 15.78 3.22 9.56
CA ILE A 130 14.48 2.56 9.70
C ILE A 130 14.60 1.21 10.42
N SER A 131 15.67 0.45 10.16
CA SER A 131 15.93 -0.80 10.88
C SER A 131 16.26 -0.55 12.35
N GLY A 132 17.05 0.48 12.67
CA GLY A 132 17.30 0.89 14.06
C GLY A 132 16.03 1.28 14.80
N LEU A 133 15.16 2.08 14.16
CA LEU A 133 13.86 2.48 14.70
C LEU A 133 12.94 1.27 14.94
N LEU A 134 12.82 0.37 13.96
CA LEU A 134 12.02 -0.85 14.08
C LEU A 134 12.55 -1.76 15.19
N LYS A 135 13.88 -1.94 15.28
CA LYS A 135 14.51 -2.72 16.35
C LYS A 135 14.20 -2.14 17.74
N ASN A 136 14.28 -0.82 17.90
CA ASN A 136 13.90 -0.15 19.15
C ASN A 136 12.42 -0.32 19.48
N ALA A 137 11.56 -0.44 18.47
CA ALA A 137 10.15 -0.77 18.62
C ALA A 137 9.88 -2.27 18.86
N GLY A 138 10.90 -3.11 19.04
CA GLY A 138 10.78 -4.54 19.37
C GLY A 138 10.65 -5.48 18.16
N TYR A 139 10.94 -5.00 16.95
CA TYR A 139 11.00 -5.85 15.76
C TYR A 139 12.32 -6.62 15.68
N LYS A 140 12.25 -7.81 15.08
CA LYS A 140 13.43 -8.51 14.57
C LYS A 140 13.73 -7.99 13.17
N THR A 141 14.96 -7.52 12.95
CA THR A 141 15.38 -6.92 11.68
C THR A 141 16.44 -7.77 11.02
N ALA A 142 16.32 -7.98 9.71
CA ALA A 142 17.31 -8.67 8.89
C ALA A 142 17.39 -8.02 7.50
N ILE A 143 18.53 -8.20 6.83
CA ILE A 143 18.77 -7.77 5.45
C ILE A 143 19.36 -8.95 4.68
N PHE A 144 18.92 -9.13 3.44
CA PHE A 144 19.39 -10.17 2.53
C PHE A 144 19.67 -9.56 1.17
N GLY A 145 20.87 -9.78 0.63
CA GLY A 145 21.32 -9.17 -0.62
C GLY A 145 22.06 -7.84 -0.41
N LYS A 146 22.13 -7.04 -1.48
CA LYS A 146 22.86 -5.76 -1.53
C LYS A 146 22.19 -4.69 -0.68
#